data_AF-A0A9E5P5A5-F1
#
_entry.id   AF-A0A9E5P5A5-F1
#
_cell.length_a   1.000
_cell.length_b   1.000
_cell.length_c   1.000
_cell.angle_alpha   90.00
_cell.angle_beta   90.00
_cell.angle_gamma   90.00
#
_symmetry.space_group_name_H-M   'P 1'
#
loop_
_entity.id
_entity.type
_entity.pdbx_description
1 polymer ?
#
loop_
_entity_poly.entity_id
_entity_poly.type
_entity_poly.pdbx_seq_one_letter_code
_entity_poly.pdbx_strand_id
1 'polypeptide(L)' 'GVEPDAMERLAKYDWPGNIRELRNVIERIMILENKERIEVRDLPAGIRGDARGADGRARMAQNPAVMPVGTMTLEELEKL' A
#
# COMPACT_ATOMS: atom_id res chain seq x y z
N GLY A 1 -2.81 18.69 -1.57
CA GLY A 1 -2.28 18.64 -2.95
C GLY A 1 -1.07 17.72 -3.01
N VAL A 2 -0.50 17.48 -4.19
CA VAL A 2 0.67 16.59 -4.36
C VAL A 2 1.76 17.35 -5.13
N GLU A 3 3.00 17.30 -4.67
CA GLU A 3 4.14 17.85 -5.42
C GLU A 3 4.33 17.09 -6.75
N PRO A 4 4.73 17.77 -7.84
CA PRO A 4 4.93 17.13 -9.15
C PRO A 4 5.83 15.89 -9.09
N ASP A 5 6.96 15.96 -8.37
CA ASP A 5 7.91 14.86 -8.24
C ASP A 5 7.32 13.65 -7.49
N ALA A 6 6.43 13.91 -6.51
CA ALA A 6 5.73 12.86 -5.79
C ALA A 6 4.66 12.22 -6.69
N MET A 7 3.95 13.03 -7.47
CA MET A 7 2.97 12.57 -8.45
C MET A 7 3.61 11.69 -9.52
N GLU A 8 4.78 12.07 -10.04
CA GLU A 8 5.51 11.30 -11.02
C GLU A 8 5.87 9.90 -10.50
N ARG A 9 6.30 9.80 -9.23
CA ARG A 9 6.63 8.52 -8.59
C ARG A 9 5.41 7.65 -8.35
N LEU A 10 4.30 8.25 -7.89
CA LEU A 10 3.03 7.55 -7.74
C LEU A 10 2.50 7.01 -9.09
N ALA A 11 2.69 7.77 -10.17
CA ALA A 11 2.27 7.38 -11.51
C ALA A 11 3.14 6.29 -12.14
N LYS A 12 4.45 6.27 -11.82
CA LYS A 12 5.41 5.27 -12.32
C LYS A 12 5.44 3.97 -11.52
N TYR A 13 4.83 3.93 -10.34
CA TYR A 13 4.88 2.75 -9.48
C TYR A 13 3.89 1.68 -9.93
N ASP A 14 4.35 0.44 -10.08
CA ASP A 14 3.53 -0.71 -10.44
C ASP A 14 2.73 -1.19 -9.23
N TRP A 15 1.52 -0.65 -9.06
CA TRP A 15 0.63 -0.94 -7.92
C TRP A 15 0.15 -2.41 -7.92
N PRO A 16 0.64 -3.25 -6.99
CA PRO A 16 0.28 -4.67 -6.94
C PRO A 16 -1.06 -4.81 -6.20
N GLY A 17 -2.17 -4.73 -6.93
CA GLY A 17 -3.51 -4.73 -6.34
C GLY A 17 -4.43 -3.59 -6.81
N ASN A 18 -4.08 -2.90 -7.90
CA ASN A 18 -4.84 -1.80 -8.50
C ASN A 18 -4.95 -0.55 -7.60
N ILE A 19 -5.92 0.32 -7.91
CA ILE A 19 -6.21 1.60 -7.24
C ILE A 19 -6.45 1.50 -5.72
N ARG A 20 -6.72 0.30 -5.19
CA ARG A 20 -6.91 0.09 -3.74
C ARG A 20 -5.61 0.35 -2.97
N GLU A 21 -4.48 -0.09 -3.51
CA GLU A 21 -3.18 0.13 -2.87
C GLU A 21 -2.77 1.60 -2.92
N LEU A 22 -3.05 2.29 -4.04
CA LEU A 22 -2.86 3.74 -4.14
C LEU A 22 -3.68 4.47 -3.07
N ARG A 23 -4.96 4.11 -2.92
CA ARG A 23 -5.83 4.66 -1.87
C ARG A 23 -5.24 4.44 -0.48
N ASN A 24 -4.85 3.20 -0.15
CA ASN A 24 -4.29 2.86 1.16
C ASN A 24 -3.04 3.71 1.49
N VAL A 25 -2.17 3.91 0.50
CA VAL A 25 -0.97 4.74 0.66
C VAL A 25 -1.33 6.21 0.89
N ILE A 26 -2.22 6.78 0.08
CA ILE A 26 -2.63 8.18 0.23
C ILE A 26 -3.35 8.41 1.56
N GLU A 27 -4.28 7.53 1.93
CA GLU A 27 -4.99 7.61 3.23
C GLU A 27 -4.02 7.58 4.40
N ARG A 28 -3.03 6.68 4.37
CA ARG A 28 -1.99 6.61 5.41
C ARG A 28 -1.16 7.90 5.48
N ILE A 29 -0.77 8.47 4.35
CA ILE A 29 -0.02 9.74 4.33
C ILE A 29 -0.86 10.85 4.94
N MET A 30 -2.13 10.95 4.57
CA MET A 30 -3.05 11.96 5.11
C MET A 30 -3.32 11.80 6.61
N ILE A 31 -3.31 10.58 7.15
CA ILE A 31 -3.46 10.34 8.59
C ILE A 31 -2.20 10.74 9.37
N LEU A 32 -1.02 10.48 8.80
CA LEU A 32 0.27 10.70 9.48
C LEU A 32 0.76 12.14 9.41
N GLU A 33 0.41 12.84 8.33
CA GLU A 33 0.95 14.16 8.03
C GLU A 33 -0.15 15.21 8.05
N ASN A 34 -0.09 16.14 9.00
CA ASN A 34 -0.99 17.29 9.03
C ASN A 34 -0.46 18.40 8.10
N LYS A 35 -0.28 18.05 6.82
CA LYS A 35 0.31 18.91 5.78
C LYS A 35 -0.66 19.12 4.63
N GLU A 36 -0.65 20.31 4.05
CA GLU A 36 -1.48 20.63 2.87
C GLU A 36 -0.99 19.96 1.59
N ARG A 37 0.25 19.47 1.55
CA ARG A 37 0.88 18.93 0.34
C ARG A 37 1.75 17.69 0.60
N ILE A 38 1.58 16.68 -0.25
CA ILE A 38 2.35 15.43 -0.24
C ILE A 38 3.66 15.63 -1.01
N GLU A 39 4.78 15.37 -0.36
CA GLU A 39 6.12 15.39 -0.93
C GLU A 39 6.68 13.97 -1.14
N VAL A 40 7.77 13.85 -1.89
CA VAL A 40 8.44 12.56 -2.14
C VAL A 40 8.82 11.85 -0.84
N ARG A 41 9.23 12.60 0.20
CA ARG A 41 9.66 12.03 1.48
C ARG A 41 8.53 11.30 2.22
N ASP A 42 7.28 11.73 1.99
CA ASP A 42 6.10 11.16 2.64
C ASP A 42 5.69 9.83 1.98
N LEU A 43 6.18 9.56 0.77
CA LEU A 43 5.90 8.32 0.07
C LEU A 43 6.63 7.13 0.72
N PRO A 44 6.05 5.91 0.70
CA PRO A 44 6.75 4.69 1.08
C PRO A 44 8.06 4.47 0.32
N ALA A 45 9.05 3.85 0.96
CA ALA A 45 10.39 3.64 0.39
C ALA A 45 10.37 2.94 -0.98
N GLY A 46 9.49 1.96 -1.18
CA GLY A 46 9.33 1.29 -2.47
C GLY A 46 8.89 2.21 -3.61
N ILE A 47 8.13 3.27 -3.30
CA ILE A 47 7.62 4.26 -4.27
C ILE A 47 8.63 5.40 -4.48
N ARG A 48 9.39 5.75 -3.44
CA ARG A 48 10.50 6.71 -3.55
C ARG A 48 11.62 6.26 -4.47
N GLY A 49 11.63 5.00 -4.90
CA GLY A 49 12.73 4.45 -5.70
C GLY A 49 13.99 4.18 -4.87
N ASP A 50 13.87 4.18 -3.54
CA ASP A 50 14.93 3.75 -2.65
C ASP A 50 14.99 2.22 -2.76
N ALA A 51 15.95 1.68 -3.54
CA ALA A 51 16.12 0.26 -3.85
C ALA A 51 16.31 -0.69 -2.63
N ARG A 52 16.15 -0.18 -1.40
CA ARG A 52 16.22 -0.92 -0.14
C ARG A 52 14.86 -1.06 0.58
N GLY A 53 13.76 -0.67 -0.07
CA GLY A 53 12.40 -0.65 0.51
C GLY A 53 11.42 -1.70 -0.02
N ALA A 54 11.88 -2.70 -0.78
CA ALA A 54 11.03 -3.75 -1.37
C ALA A 54 10.44 -4.75 -0.34
N ASP A 55 10.63 -4.50 0.96
CA ASP A 55 10.19 -5.36 2.07
C ASP A 55 8.67 -5.29 2.35
N GLY A 56 7.90 -4.51 1.59
CA GLY A 56 6.43 -4.55 1.67
C GLY A 56 5.84 -5.88 1.19
N ARG A 57 6.46 -6.50 0.17
CA ARG A 57 6.05 -7.84 -0.34
C ARG A 57 6.36 -8.94 0.67
N ALA A 58 7.49 -8.84 1.37
CA ALA A 58 7.90 -9.84 2.36
C ALA A 58 6.97 -9.87 3.58
N ARG A 59 6.45 -8.71 4.02
CA ARG A 59 5.58 -8.64 5.20
C ARG A 59 4.14 -9.07 4.95
N MET A 60 3.61 -8.83 3.74
CA MET A 60 2.22 -9.20 3.41
C MET A 60 2.08 -10.68 3.04
N ALA A 61 3.10 -11.28 2.43
CA ALA A 61 3.12 -12.72 2.11
C ALA A 61 3.37 -13.63 3.34
N GLN A 62 3.79 -13.07 4.48
CA GLN A 62 4.13 -13.81 5.70
C GLN A 62 3.09 -13.72 6.81
N ASN A 63 1.90 -13.13 6.56
CA ASN A 63 0.86 -13.06 7.57
C ASN A 63 -0.21 -14.16 7.36
N PRO A 64 -0.14 -15.30 8.09
CA PRO A 64 -1.10 -16.39 7.95
C PRO A 64 -2.53 -16.04 8.42
N ALA A 65 -2.75 -14.83 8.98
CA ALA A 65 -4.05 -14.39 9.47
C ALA A 65 -4.93 -13.66 8.45
N VAL A 66 -4.43 -13.38 7.23
CA VAL A 66 -5.27 -12.81 6.16
C VAL A 66 -5.95 -13.96 5.42
N MET A 67 -7.01 -14.51 6.00
CA MET A 67 -7.87 -15.47 5.30
C MET A 67 -8.56 -14.74 4.14
N PRO A 68 -8.36 -15.14 2.87
CA PRO A 68 -9.15 -14.60 1.78
C PRO A 68 -10.57 -15.12 1.98
N VAL A 69 -11.48 -14.25 2.45
CA VAL A 69 -12.90 -14.62 2.68
C VAL A 69 -13.57 -15.12 1.39
N GLY A 70 -12.97 -14.89 0.21
CA GLY A 70 -13.43 -15.41 -1.07
C GLY A 70 -12.91 -16.80 -1.47
N THR A 71 -12.00 -17.41 -0.71
CA THR A 71 -11.51 -18.79 -0.98
C THR A 71 -11.92 -19.80 0.09
N MET A 72 -12.51 -19.34 1.20
CA MET A 72 -13.08 -20.26 2.18
C MET A 72 -14.34 -20.87 1.58
N THR A 73 -14.38 -22.20 1.55
CA THR A 73 -15.61 -22.90 1.17
C THR A 73 -16.66 -22.67 2.25
N LEU A 74 -17.94 -22.81 1.90
CA LEU A 74 -19.04 -22.60 2.85
C LEU A 74 -18.94 -23.56 4.05
N GLU A 75 -18.33 -24.73 3.86
CA GLU A 75 -18.07 -25.72 4.92
C GLU A 75 -17.02 -25.25 5.95
N GLU A 76 -16.11 -24.36 5.56
CA GLU A 76 -15.05 -23.86 6.45
C GLU A 76 -15.55 -22.68 7.32
N LEU A 77 -16.63 -22.01 6.91
CA LEU A 77 -17.26 -20.92 7.68
C LEU A 77 -18.02 -21.43 8.93
N GLU A 78 -18.53 -22.66 8.92
CA GLU A 78 -19.35 -23.21 10.01
C GLU A 78 -18.54 -23.70 11.21
N LYS A 79 -17.21 -23.79 11.10
CA LYS A 79 -16.30 -24.25 12.17
C LYS A 79 -15.60 -23.13 12.95
N LEU A 80 -15.91 -21.87 12.65
CA LEU A 80 -15.51 -20.69 13.42
C LEU A 80 -16.55 -20.35 14.48
#